data_AF-A0A6I7YS09-F1
#
_entry.id   AF-A0A6I7YS09-F1
#
_cell.length_a   1.000
_cell.length_b   1.000
_cell.length_c   1.000
_cell.angle_alpha   90.00
_cell.angle_beta   90.00
_cell.angle_gamma   90.00
#
_symmetry.space_group_name_H-M   'P 1'
#
loop_
_entity.id
_entity.type
_entity.pdbx_description
1 polymer ?
#
loop_
_entity_poly.entity_id
_entity_poly.type
_entity_poly.pdbx_seq_one_letter_code
_entity_poly.pdbx_strand_id
1 'polypeptide(L)'
;MARDLPAQPSVDATLEHITGSAVELVAGCDAAGILIVSGGEVETLAPTEHLVTGLDGLQQRLGQGPCLDAARHGVRERVFRIGDFTEEESRWPAFVPEALERGMGSTLGFLLFTDDEDFGARLAL
;
A
#
# COMPACT_ATOMS: atom_id res chain seq x y z
N MET A 1 16.61 -6.28 -11.85
CA MET A 1 15.57 -5.54 -11.09
C MET A 1 16.13 -4.43 -10.25
N ALA A 2 16.62 -4.63 -9.01
CA ALA A 2 17.04 -3.48 -8.19
C ALA A 2 18.19 -2.65 -8.81
N ARG A 3 19.06 -3.29 -9.61
CA ARG A 3 20.16 -2.64 -10.33
C ARG A 3 19.71 -1.81 -11.55
N ASP A 4 18.48 -1.99 -12.01
CA ASP A 4 17.94 -1.34 -13.20
C ASP A 4 17.08 -0.11 -12.85
N LEU A 5 16.81 0.11 -11.55
CA LEU A 5 16.08 1.27 -11.05
C LEU A 5 16.78 2.61 -11.36
N PRO A 6 18.12 2.75 -11.22
CA PRO A 6 18.81 3.99 -11.58
C PRO A 6 18.82 4.27 -13.09
N ALA A 7 18.47 3.27 -13.92
CA ALA A 7 18.43 3.39 -15.37
C ALA A 7 17.04 3.77 -15.90
N GLN A 8 16.04 3.91 -15.03
CA GLN A 8 14.70 4.33 -15.44
C GLN A 8 14.68 5.81 -15.85
N PRO A 9 13.84 6.18 -16.83
CA PRO A 9 13.83 7.52 -17.40
C PRO A 9 13.22 8.60 -16.47
N SER A 10 12.49 8.19 -15.43
CA SER A 10 11.83 9.09 -14.47
C SER A 10 11.55 8.39 -13.14
N VAL A 11 11.17 9.19 -12.12
CA VAL A 11 10.69 8.67 -10.84
C VAL A 11 9.44 7.82 -11.04
N ASP A 12 8.46 8.30 -11.81
CA ASP A 12 7.22 7.56 -12.09
C ASP A 12 7.50 6.19 -12.74
N ALA A 13 8.38 6.15 -13.75
CA ALA A 13 8.77 4.90 -14.39
C ALA A 13 9.50 3.96 -13.42
N THR A 14 10.24 4.52 -12.44
CA THR A 14 10.86 3.74 -11.37
C THR A 14 9.80 3.11 -10.45
N LEU A 15 8.78 3.88 -10.05
CA LEU A 15 7.72 3.42 -9.17
C LEU A 15 6.83 2.37 -9.85
N GLU A 16 6.48 2.58 -11.12
CA GLU A 16 5.77 1.60 -11.95
C GLU A 16 6.56 0.29 -12.09
N HIS A 17 7.87 0.40 -12.31
CA HIS A 17 8.72 -0.79 -12.36
C HIS A 17 8.72 -1.53 -11.02
N ILE A 18 8.79 -0.82 -9.89
CA ILE A 18 8.78 -1.41 -8.55
C ILE A 18 7.46 -2.14 -8.28
N THR A 19 6.32 -1.50 -8.53
CA THR A 19 5.01 -2.10 -8.22
C THR A 19 4.69 -3.26 -9.16
N GLY A 20 5.00 -3.12 -10.46
CA GLY A 20 4.90 -4.22 -11.42
C GLY A 20 5.78 -5.41 -11.04
N SER A 21 7.01 -5.15 -10.60
CA SER A 21 7.93 -6.20 -10.11
C SER A 21 7.35 -6.98 -8.94
N ALA A 22 6.63 -6.30 -8.04
CA ALA A 22 6.10 -6.94 -6.87
C ALA A 22 4.97 -7.92 -7.20
N VAL A 23 4.09 -7.55 -8.15
CA VAL A 23 3.07 -8.45 -8.71
C VAL A 23 3.74 -9.66 -9.40
N GLU A 24 4.81 -9.44 -10.16
CA GLU A 24 5.51 -10.52 -10.86
C GLU A 24 6.26 -11.49 -9.94
N LEU A 25 6.87 -10.99 -8.86
CA LEU A 25 7.80 -11.76 -8.03
C LEU A 25 7.20 -12.31 -6.74
N VAL A 26 6.16 -11.67 -6.19
CA VAL A 26 5.55 -12.08 -4.92
C VAL A 26 4.38 -12.99 -5.21
N ALA A 27 4.54 -14.28 -4.87
CA ALA A 27 3.47 -15.26 -5.06
C ALA A 27 2.21 -14.87 -4.27
N GLY A 28 1.09 -14.80 -4.98
CA GLY A 28 -0.20 -14.36 -4.43
C GLY A 28 -0.35 -12.84 -4.32
N CYS A 29 0.46 -12.06 -5.05
CA CYS A 29 0.27 -10.62 -5.20
C CYS A 29 -0.60 -10.33 -6.40
N ASP A 30 -1.88 -10.00 -6.17
CA ASP A 30 -2.79 -9.69 -7.26
C ASP A 30 -2.67 -8.21 -7.72
N ALA A 31 -2.27 -7.29 -6.82
CA ALA A 31 -2.14 -5.88 -7.15
C ALA A 31 -1.14 -5.12 -6.25
N ALA A 32 -0.40 -4.16 -6.77
CA ALA A 32 0.53 -3.34 -5.99
C ALA A 32 0.33 -1.84 -6.27
N GLY A 33 0.78 -1.01 -5.33
CA GLY A 33 0.77 0.44 -5.47
C GLY A 33 1.40 1.10 -4.27
N ILE A 34 1.78 2.37 -4.39
CA ILE A 34 2.50 3.09 -3.34
C ILE A 34 1.55 4.16 -2.79
N LEU A 35 1.34 4.16 -1.48
CA LEU A 35 0.47 5.12 -0.80
C LEU A 35 1.32 6.19 -0.12
N ILE A 36 1.19 7.43 -0.55
CA ILE A 36 1.81 8.57 0.12
C ILE A 36 0.76 9.23 1.01
N VAL A 37 1.14 9.58 2.24
CA VAL A 37 0.34 10.44 3.12
C VAL A 37 1.08 11.75 3.31
N SER A 38 0.50 12.85 2.85
CA SER A 38 1.07 14.19 3.01
C SER A 38 -0.01 15.17 3.44
N GLY A 39 0.24 15.91 4.52
CA GLY A 39 -0.72 16.90 5.03
C GLY A 39 -2.08 16.32 5.44
N GLY A 40 -2.18 15.01 5.66
CA GLY A 40 -3.44 14.30 5.94
C GLY A 40 -4.21 13.83 4.70
N GLU A 41 -3.72 14.13 3.50
CA GLU A 41 -4.23 13.61 2.24
C GLU A 41 -3.45 12.36 1.81
N VAL A 42 -4.14 11.47 1.11
CA VAL A 42 -3.63 10.20 0.58
C VAL A 42 -3.52 10.31 -0.93
N GLU A 43 -2.36 9.95 -1.44
CA GLU A 43 -2.08 9.85 -2.88
C GLU A 43 -1.63 8.43 -3.23
N THR A 44 -2.17 7.87 -4.30
CA THR A 44 -1.76 6.56 -4.84
C THR A 44 -0.84 6.76 -6.02
N LEU A 45 0.40 6.26 -5.91
CA LEU A 45 1.37 6.22 -6.99
C LEU A 45 1.52 4.81 -7.57
N ALA A 46 1.74 4.76 -8.89
CA ALA A 46 2.03 3.53 -9.64
C ALA A 46 1.09 2.34 -9.32
N PRO A 47 -0.25 2.51 -9.27
CA PRO A 47 -1.16 1.40 -9.05
C PRO A 47 -1.11 0.44 -10.24
N THR A 48 -0.91 -0.85 -9.98
CA THR A 48 -0.97 -1.87 -11.04
C THR A 48 -2.41 -2.21 -11.42
N GLU A 49 -3.35 -1.98 -10.51
CA GLU A 49 -4.77 -2.24 -10.71
C GLU A 49 -5.63 -1.13 -10.11
N HIS A 50 -6.80 -0.86 -10.71
CA HIS A 50 -7.75 0.14 -10.22
C HIS A 50 -8.24 -0.12 -8.79
N LEU A 51 -8.24 -1.39 -8.38
CA LEU A 51 -8.55 -1.81 -7.02
C LEU A 51 -7.69 -1.07 -5.98
N VAL A 52 -6.41 -0.83 -6.29
CA VAL A 52 -5.46 -0.20 -5.36
C VAL A 52 -5.86 1.22 -5.03
N THR A 53 -6.11 2.04 -6.06
CA THR A 53 -6.59 3.43 -5.87
C THR A 53 -7.90 3.47 -5.11
N GLY A 54 -8.80 2.51 -5.37
CA GLY A 54 -10.08 2.42 -4.66
C GLY A 54 -9.93 2.11 -3.17
N LEU A 55 -8.97 1.25 -2.81
CA LEU A 55 -8.68 0.89 -1.42
C LEU A 55 -7.96 2.01 -0.68
N ASP A 56 -7.05 2.72 -1.33
CA ASP A 56 -6.37 3.86 -0.74
C ASP A 56 -7.36 5.01 -0.45
N GLY A 57 -8.24 5.31 -1.41
CA GLY A 57 -9.32 6.27 -1.22
C GLY A 57 -10.33 5.84 -0.15
N LEU A 58 -10.53 4.53 0.05
CA LEU A 58 -11.32 4.00 1.15
C LEU A 58 -10.66 4.29 2.51
N GLN A 59 -9.35 4.10 2.63
CA GLN A 59 -8.63 4.42 3.87
C GLN A 59 -8.70 5.90 4.20
N GLN A 60 -8.53 6.77 3.21
CA GLN A 60 -8.69 8.21 3.39
C GLN A 60 -10.10 8.57 3.88
N ARG A 61 -11.13 8.07 3.18
CA ARG A 61 -12.54 8.36 3.52
C ARG A 61 -12.91 7.93 4.94
N LEU A 62 -12.47 6.75 5.35
CA LEU A 62 -12.83 6.18 6.65
C LEU A 62 -11.90 6.63 7.78
N GLY A 63 -10.74 7.19 7.45
CA GLY A 63 -9.69 7.47 8.41
C GLY A 63 -9.15 6.20 9.10
N GLN A 64 -9.37 5.03 8.48
CA GLN A 64 -9.02 3.70 8.99
C GLN A 64 -8.35 2.89 7.88
N GLY A 65 -7.36 2.09 8.26
CA GLY A 65 -6.82 1.06 7.39
C GLY A 65 -5.33 0.87 7.58
N PRO A 66 -4.80 -0.26 7.12
CA PRO A 66 -3.43 -0.67 7.35
C PRO A 66 -2.39 0.34 6.86
N CYS A 67 -2.52 0.86 5.64
CA CYS A 67 -1.49 1.75 5.10
C CYS A 67 -1.57 3.15 5.70
N LEU A 68 -2.78 3.63 5.96
CA LEU A 68 -2.97 4.92 6.63
C LEU A 68 -2.42 4.87 8.06
N ASP A 69 -2.69 3.80 8.80
CA ASP A 69 -2.15 3.65 10.16
C ASP A 69 -0.65 3.44 10.16
N ALA A 70 -0.10 2.68 9.20
CA ALA A 70 1.35 2.52 9.06
C ALA A 70 2.06 3.85 8.78
N ALA A 71 1.44 4.73 7.99
CA ALA A 71 1.97 6.05 7.67
C ALA A 71 1.80 7.10 8.80
N ARG A 72 1.08 6.78 9.89
CA ARG A 72 0.95 7.70 11.02
C ARG A 72 2.24 7.76 11.84
N HIS A 73 2.68 8.97 12.15
CA HIS A 73 3.83 9.21 13.01
C HIS A 73 3.76 8.42 14.34
N GLY A 74 4.87 7.79 14.70
CA GLY A 74 5.03 7.08 15.98
C GLY A 74 4.73 5.58 15.95
N VAL A 75 4.28 5.04 14.81
CA VAL A 75 4.16 3.59 14.62
C VAL A 75 5.55 2.99 14.40
N ARG A 76 5.93 2.07 15.30
CA ARG A 76 7.24 1.39 15.24
C ARG A 76 7.27 0.25 14.21
N GLU A 77 6.11 -0.23 13.81
CA GLU A 77 5.97 -1.36 12.91
C GLU A 77 6.15 -0.91 11.47
N ARG A 78 7.34 -1.19 10.92
CA ARG A 78 7.75 -0.77 9.57
C ARG A 78 7.25 -1.69 8.46
N VAL A 79 6.68 -2.83 8.82
CA VAL A 79 6.14 -3.84 7.91
C VAL A 79 4.87 -4.35 8.54
N PHE A 80 3.76 -4.32 7.82
CA PHE A 80 2.50 -4.92 8.26
C PHE A 80 2.11 -6.03 7.30
N ARG A 81 1.54 -7.11 7.84
CA ARG A 81 1.02 -8.23 7.07
C ARG A 81 -0.31 -8.64 7.67
N ILE A 82 -1.35 -8.66 6.84
CA ILE A 82 -2.64 -9.26 7.15
C ILE A 82 -2.82 -10.41 6.17
N GLY A 83 -2.83 -11.64 6.69
CA GLY A 83 -2.94 -12.85 5.87
C GLY A 83 -4.35 -13.13 5.37
N ASP A 84 -5.35 -12.68 6.11
CA ASP A 84 -6.76 -12.89 5.79
C ASP A 84 -7.61 -11.84 6.52
N PHE A 85 -8.36 -11.02 5.79
CA PHE A 85 -9.29 -10.04 6.33
C PHE A 85 -10.62 -10.64 6.80
N THR A 86 -10.88 -11.90 6.48
CA THR A 86 -12.06 -12.62 6.98
C THR A 86 -11.87 -13.14 8.40
N GLU A 87 -10.63 -13.25 8.87
CA GLU A 87 -10.34 -13.45 10.29
C GLU A 87 -10.73 -12.19 11.10
N GLU A 88 -10.89 -12.34 12.41
CA GLU A 88 -11.42 -11.30 13.29
C GLU A 88 -10.44 -10.10 13.41
N GLU A 89 -10.48 -9.19 12.43
CA GLU A 89 -9.68 -7.97 12.39
C GLU A 89 -10.48 -6.78 12.95
N SER A 90 -10.28 -6.53 14.25
CA SER A 90 -11.02 -5.49 14.99
C SER A 90 -10.40 -4.09 14.92
N ARG A 91 -9.19 -3.94 14.35
CA ARG A 91 -8.51 -2.63 14.27
C ARG A 91 -9.23 -1.66 13.34
N TRP A 92 -9.85 -2.15 12.26
CA TRP A 92 -10.50 -1.32 11.24
C TRP A 92 -11.94 -1.76 10.95
N PRO A 93 -12.85 -1.58 11.92
CA PRO A 93 -14.21 -2.12 11.84
C PRO A 93 -15.05 -1.55 10.69
N ALA A 94 -14.72 -0.35 10.18
CA ALA A 94 -15.39 0.22 9.01
C ALA A 94 -14.70 -0.15 7.69
N PHE A 95 -13.38 -0.33 7.70
CA PHE A 95 -12.60 -0.59 6.49
C PHE A 95 -12.71 -2.05 6.03
N VAL A 96 -12.60 -3.01 6.95
CA VAL A 96 -12.51 -4.44 6.62
C VAL A 96 -13.72 -4.92 5.79
N PRO A 97 -14.99 -4.62 6.17
CA PRO A 97 -16.14 -5.05 5.37
C PRO A 97 -16.13 -4.47 3.95
N GLU A 98 -15.86 -3.17 3.79
CA GLU A 98 -15.79 -2.52 2.48
C GLU A 98 -14.60 -3.01 1.63
N ALA A 99 -13.48 -3.35 2.27
CA ALA A 99 -12.30 -3.89 1.59
C ALA A 99 -12.56 -5.31 1.07
N LEU A 100 -13.22 -6.16 1.86
CA LEU A 100 -13.65 -7.51 1.47
C LEU A 100 -14.65 -7.47 0.31
N GLU A 101 -15.63 -6.56 0.35
CA GLU A 101 -16.59 -6.36 -0.75
C GLU A 101 -15.92 -5.97 -2.07
N ARG A 102 -14.75 -5.31 -2.00
CA ARG A 102 -13.93 -4.92 -3.15
C ARG A 102 -12.94 -6.01 -3.59
N GLY A 103 -12.92 -7.15 -2.90
CA GLY A 103 -12.07 -8.30 -3.22
C GLY A 103 -10.70 -8.32 -2.55
N MET A 104 -10.43 -7.42 -1.57
CA MET A 104 -9.17 -7.47 -0.82
C MET A 104 -9.26 -8.52 0.28
N GLY A 105 -8.68 -9.70 0.02
CA GLY A 105 -8.62 -10.80 0.98
C GLY A 105 -7.43 -10.69 1.94
N SER A 106 -6.32 -10.10 1.50
CA SER A 106 -5.10 -9.97 2.31
C SER A 106 -4.32 -8.70 1.95
N THR A 107 -3.28 -8.35 2.71
CA THR A 107 -2.37 -7.27 2.33
C THR A 107 -1.04 -7.36 3.05
N LEU A 108 0.01 -6.91 2.37
CA LEU A 108 1.35 -6.74 2.90
C LEU A 108 1.80 -5.29 2.63
N GLY A 109 2.56 -4.69 3.51
CA GLY A 109 3.13 -3.40 3.19
C GLY A 109 4.28 -3.07 4.09
N PHE A 110 5.07 -2.11 3.65
CA PHE A 110 6.22 -1.66 4.39
C PHE A 110 6.40 -0.16 4.16
N LEU A 111 6.83 0.52 5.20
CA LEU A 111 7.02 1.95 5.17
C LEU A 111 8.33 2.29 4.44
N LEU A 112 8.29 3.24 3.52
CA LEU A 112 9.44 3.74 2.79
C LEU A 112 9.91 5.05 3.42
N PHE A 113 11.06 5.05 4.06
CA PHE A 113 11.61 6.29 4.62
C PHE A 113 12.54 6.96 3.62
N THR A 114 12.48 8.29 3.56
CA THR A 114 13.62 9.11 3.14
C THR A 114 14.09 9.92 4.34
N ASP A 115 15.32 10.43 4.31
CA ASP A 115 15.94 11.10 5.46
C ASP A 115 15.21 12.39 5.93
N ASP A 116 14.25 12.93 5.16
CA ASP A 116 13.54 14.17 5.47
C ASP A 116 11.99 14.07 5.56
N GLU A 117 11.32 13.01 5.06
CA GLU A 117 9.85 12.85 5.13
C GLU A 117 9.40 11.36 5.17
N ASP A 118 8.29 11.07 5.86
CA ASP A 118 7.66 9.75 5.99
C ASP A 118 6.86 9.39 4.71
N PHE A 119 7.31 8.41 3.92
CA PHE A 119 6.57 7.90 2.75
C PHE A 119 6.01 6.49 3.02
N GLY A 120 4.77 6.21 2.59
CA GLY A 120 4.20 4.87 2.66
C GLY A 120 4.44 4.08 1.37
N ALA A 121 4.63 2.77 1.46
CA ALA A 121 4.45 1.88 0.31
C ALA A 121 3.58 0.67 0.67
N ARG A 122 2.88 0.15 -0.34
CA ARG A 122 1.91 -0.92 -0.20
C ARG A 122 2.20 -2.03 -1.21
N LEU A 123 1.85 -3.26 -0.82
CA LEU A 123 1.71 -4.43 -1.69
C LEU A 123 0.35 -5.08 -1.38
N ALA A 124 -0.65 -4.94 -2.24
CA ALA A 124 -1.85 -5.75 -2.06
C ALA A 124 -1.51 -7.20 -2.43
N LEU A 125 -1.81 -8.12 -1.53
CA LEU A 125 -1.78 -9.54 -1.85
C LEU A 125 -3.20 -9.97 -2.13
#